data_AF-A0AAP2DIC7-F1
#
_entry.id   AF-A0AAP2DIC7-F1
#
_cell.length_a   1.000
_cell.length_b   1.000
_cell.length_c   1.000
_cell.angle_alpha   90.00
_cell.angle_beta   90.00
_cell.angle_gamma   90.00
#
_symmetry.space_group_name_H-M   'P 1'
#
loop_
_entity.id
_entity.type
_entity.pdbx_description
1 polymer ?
#
loop_
_entity_poly.entity_id
_entity_poly.type
_entity_poly.pdbx_seq_one_letter_code
_entity_poly.pdbx_strand_id
1 'polypeptide(L)'
;MIMLIQESCVKHEFPAYTCPDEPVSYAADVHAIVATKCAISGCHNGDNGADKNWSVFAIFQDEAQTGEVKRRVVNRIMPPASSDAGPLTADEIAKIACWSDQGAPNN
;
A
#
# COMPACT_ATOMS: atom_id res chain seq x y z
N MET A 1 -18.04 -37.02 14.22
CA MET A 1 -17.36 -35.74 14.48
C MET A 1 -17.33 -34.99 13.16
N ILE A 2 -18.32 -34.14 12.93
CA ILE A 2 -18.50 -33.42 11.66
C ILE A 2 -17.59 -32.20 11.72
N MET A 3 -16.53 -32.20 10.92
CA MET A 3 -15.63 -31.07 10.76
C MET A 3 -16.31 -30.07 9.83
N LEU A 4 -17.03 -29.11 10.40
CA LEU A 4 -17.54 -27.95 9.68
C LEU A 4 -16.37 -27.01 9.41
N ILE A 5 -15.79 -27.10 8.22
CA ILE A 5 -14.86 -26.08 7.72
C ILE A 5 -15.73 -24.89 7.33
N GLN A 6 -15.82 -23.89 8.20
CA GLN A 6 -16.46 -22.62 7.87
C GLN A 6 -15.56 -21.88 6.88
N GLU A 7 -15.88 -22.00 5.59
CA GLU A 7 -15.47 -21.03 4.59
C GLU A 7 -16.24 -19.72 4.82
N SER A 8 -15.73 -18.85 5.69
CA SER A 8 -16.26 -17.49 5.84
C SER A 8 -15.23 -16.39 5.59
N CYS A 9 -14.17 -16.68 4.86
CA CYS A 9 -13.42 -15.63 4.17
C CYS A 9 -14.18 -15.33 2.88
N VAL A 10 -15.12 -14.40 2.93
CA VAL A 10 -15.66 -13.77 1.72
C VAL A 10 -14.46 -13.43 0.84
N LYS A 11 -14.41 -14.01 -0.36
CA LYS A 11 -13.56 -13.54 -1.43
C LYS A 11 -14.02 -12.11 -1.70
N HIS A 12 -13.49 -11.15 -0.96
CA HIS A 12 -13.56 -9.76 -1.35
C HIS A 12 -12.92 -9.74 -2.73
N GLU A 13 -13.76 -9.52 -3.75
CA GLU A 13 -13.31 -9.20 -5.09
C GLU A 13 -12.61 -7.83 -4.97
N PHE A 14 -11.38 -7.86 -4.46
CA PHE A 14 -10.50 -6.72 -4.52
C PHE A 14 -10.27 -6.42 -6.00
N PRO A 15 -10.24 -5.15 -6.41
CA PRO A 15 -9.77 -4.77 -7.74
C PRO A 15 -8.49 -5.55 -8.04
N ALA A 16 -8.56 -6.41 -9.05
CA ALA A 16 -7.50 -7.36 -9.31
C ALA A 16 -6.26 -6.61 -9.79
N TYR A 17 -5.15 -6.75 -9.07
CA TYR A 17 -3.80 -6.46 -9.54
C TYR A 17 -3.03 -7.78 -9.63
N THR A 18 -2.01 -7.82 -10.48
CA THR A 18 -1.17 -9.00 -10.68
C THR A 18 0.21 -8.74 -10.09
N CYS A 19 0.69 -9.67 -9.26
CA CYS A 19 2.03 -9.60 -8.72
C CYS A 19 3.02 -10.36 -9.59
N PRO A 20 4.25 -9.84 -9.76
CA PRO A 20 5.32 -10.60 -10.36
C PRO A 20 5.69 -11.81 -9.48
N ASP A 21 6.27 -12.83 -10.10
CA ASP A 21 6.83 -13.99 -9.38
C ASP A 21 8.04 -13.59 -8.51
N GLU A 22 8.78 -12.57 -8.95
CA GLU A 22 9.92 -12.02 -8.21
C GLU A 22 9.48 -11.02 -7.12
N PRO A 23 10.22 -10.92 -6.00
CA PRO A 23 9.93 -9.93 -4.97
C PRO A 23 10.01 -8.49 -5.50
N VAL A 24 9.02 -7.68 -5.16
CA VAL A 24 9.02 -6.24 -5.41
C VAL A 24 10.02 -5.58 -4.47
N SER A 25 10.86 -4.68 -4.99
CA SER A 25 11.87 -3.99 -4.18
C SER A 25 11.31 -2.69 -3.60
N TYR A 26 11.48 -2.47 -2.29
CA TYR A 26 11.14 -1.16 -1.73
C TYR A 26 11.99 -0.07 -2.39
N ALA A 27 13.31 -0.27 -2.46
CA ALA A 27 14.24 0.74 -2.95
C ALA A 27 14.01 1.09 -4.43
N ALA A 28 13.76 0.08 -5.29
CA ALA A 28 13.62 0.28 -6.72
C ALA A 28 12.19 0.59 -7.18
N ASP A 29 11.17 0.00 -6.53
CA ASP A 29 9.80 0.04 -7.05
C ASP A 29 8.85 0.92 -6.25
N VAL A 30 9.00 0.98 -4.92
CA VAL A 30 7.99 1.60 -4.03
C VAL A 30 8.42 2.96 -3.52
N HIS A 31 9.69 3.13 -3.18
CA HIS A 31 10.22 4.34 -2.53
C HIS A 31 9.89 5.61 -3.30
N ALA A 32 10.13 5.63 -4.62
CA ALA A 32 9.87 6.80 -5.45
C ALA A 32 8.37 7.14 -5.52
N ILE A 33 7.49 6.13 -5.50
CA ILE A 33 6.03 6.35 -5.49
C ILE A 33 5.63 6.97 -4.16
N VAL A 34 6.08 6.42 -3.04
CA VAL A 34 5.75 6.94 -1.70
C VAL A 34 6.24 8.38 -1.55
N ALA A 35 7.48 8.67 -1.96
CA ALA A 35 8.07 10.01 -1.86
C ALA A 35 7.33 11.07 -2.69
N THR A 36 6.71 10.69 -3.82
CA THR A 36 6.08 11.63 -4.75
C THR A 36 4.56 11.68 -4.65
N LYS A 37 3.92 10.62 -4.11
CA LYS A 37 2.46 10.48 -4.07
C LYS A 37 1.86 10.48 -2.67
N CYS A 38 2.67 10.19 -1.64
CA CYS A 38 2.18 9.96 -0.29
C CYS A 38 2.86 10.87 0.73
N ALA A 39 4.18 10.79 0.84
CA ALA A 39 5.03 11.52 1.78
C ALA A 39 5.30 12.96 1.32
N ILE A 40 4.24 13.65 0.91
CA ILE A 40 4.25 15.03 0.44
C ILE A 40 3.78 15.99 1.54
N SER A 41 4.10 17.27 1.39
CA SER A 41 3.68 18.31 2.33
C SER A 41 2.16 18.37 2.48
N GLY A 42 1.71 18.53 3.73
CA GLY A 42 0.30 18.53 4.11
C GLY A 42 -0.36 17.16 4.13
N CYS A 43 0.38 16.07 3.84
CA CYS A 43 -0.15 14.69 3.79
C CYS A 43 0.63 13.76 4.73
N HIS A 44 1.42 12.82 4.20
CA HIS A 44 2.12 11.80 4.98
C HIS A 44 3.63 12.08 5.14
N ASN A 45 4.03 13.35 5.19
CA ASN A 45 5.40 13.76 5.50
C ASN A 45 5.62 14.06 7.00
N GLY A 46 4.59 13.84 7.82
CA GLY A 46 4.59 14.17 9.26
C GLY A 46 3.75 15.39 9.63
N ASP A 47 3.27 16.17 8.65
CA ASP A 47 2.45 17.37 8.91
C ASP A 47 1.11 17.03 9.59
N ASN A 48 0.59 15.81 9.38
CA ASN A 48 -0.63 15.31 10.00
C ASN A 48 -0.39 14.36 11.20
N GLY A 49 0.82 14.34 11.76
CA GLY A 49 1.19 13.49 12.89
C GLY A 49 2.44 12.65 12.62
N ALA A 50 3.22 12.41 13.68
CA ALA A 50 4.48 11.66 13.59
C ALA A 50 4.26 10.20 13.12
N ASP A 51 3.16 9.57 13.53
CA ASP A 51 2.72 8.23 13.10
C ASP A 51 2.26 8.18 11.63
N LYS A 52 2.17 9.33 10.97
CA LYS A 52 1.90 9.47 9.53
C LYS A 52 3.09 10.08 8.79
N ASN A 53 4.27 10.11 9.39
CA ASN A 53 5.49 10.48 8.68
C ASN A 53 6.04 9.29 7.87
N TRP A 54 5.51 9.10 6.67
CA TRP A 54 5.93 8.05 5.74
C TRP A 54 7.21 8.39 4.97
N SER A 55 7.85 9.54 5.23
CA SER A 55 9.26 9.73 4.85
C SER A 55 10.20 8.84 5.69
N VAL A 56 9.73 8.35 6.84
CA VAL A 56 10.41 7.37 7.66
C VAL A 56 9.93 5.97 7.27
N PHE A 57 10.83 5.18 6.69
CA PHE A 57 10.51 3.85 6.17
C PHE A 57 9.78 2.96 7.18
N ALA A 58 10.27 2.87 8.42
CA ALA A 58 9.68 2.00 9.45
C ALA A 58 8.21 2.32 9.71
N ILE A 59 7.84 3.61 9.73
CA ILE A 59 6.46 4.05 9.98
C ILE A 59 5.55 3.66 8.80
N PHE A 60 6.04 3.85 7.57
CA PHE A 60 5.32 3.43 6.37
C PHE A 60 5.19 1.89 6.29
N GLN A 61 6.28 1.17 6.60
CA GLN A 61 6.33 -0.28 6.60
C GLN A 61 5.31 -0.87 7.59
N ASP A 62 5.27 -0.38 8.82
CA ASP A 62 4.33 -0.84 9.84
C ASP A 62 2.87 -0.70 9.36
N GLU A 63 2.52 0.45 8.79
CA GLU A 63 1.16 0.67 8.24
C GLU A 63 0.89 -0.23 7.02
N ALA A 64 1.88 -0.42 6.14
CA ALA A 64 1.73 -1.30 4.97
C ALA A 64 1.50 -2.77 5.35
N GLN A 65 2.12 -3.23 6.44
CA GLN A 65 1.96 -4.60 6.96
C GLN A 65 0.57 -4.85 7.57
N THR A 66 -0.13 -3.80 8.00
CA THR A 66 -1.55 -3.94 8.45
C THR A 66 -2.50 -4.26 7.30
N GLY A 67 -2.09 -4.01 6.05
CA GLY A 67 -2.94 -4.10 4.87
C GLY A 67 -3.77 -2.85 4.56
N GLU A 68 -3.76 -1.82 5.42
CA GLU A 68 -4.55 -0.59 5.21
C GLU A 68 -4.05 0.23 4.03
N VAL A 69 -2.72 0.32 3.82
CA VAL A 69 -2.13 0.98 2.64
C VAL A 69 -2.67 0.33 1.37
N LYS A 70 -2.51 -1.00 1.25
CA LYS A 70 -3.04 -1.79 0.13
C LYS A 70 -4.52 -1.53 -0.08
N ARG A 71 -5.33 -1.66 0.97
CA ARG A 71 -6.79 -1.47 0.88
C ARG A 71 -7.13 -0.09 0.31
N ARG A 72 -6.44 0.98 0.74
CA ARG A 72 -6.73 2.35 0.28
C ARG A 72 -6.27 2.61 -1.16
N VAL A 73 -5.10 2.11 -1.56
CA VAL A 73 -4.59 2.34 -2.93
C VAL A 73 -5.36 1.51 -3.96
N VAL A 74 -5.68 0.25 -3.66
CA VAL A 74 -6.44 -0.63 -4.57
C VAL A 74 -7.86 -0.10 -4.79
N ASN A 75 -8.50 0.46 -3.75
CA ASN A 75 -9.81 1.11 -3.87
C ASN A 75 -9.74 2.57 -4.38
N ARG A 76 -8.55 3.06 -4.79
CA ARG A 76 -8.34 4.43 -5.29
C ARG A 76 -8.85 5.52 -4.33
N ILE A 77 -8.80 5.23 -3.03
CA ILE A 77 -9.13 6.18 -1.95
C ILE A 77 -7.94 7.12 -1.71
N MET A 78 -6.72 6.56 -1.79
CA MET A 78 -5.49 7.31 -1.62
C MET A 78 -4.60 7.21 -2.86
N PRO A 79 -3.93 8.33 -3.23
CA PRO A 79 -4.16 9.68 -2.71
C PRO A 79 -5.55 10.22 -3.13
N PRO A 80 -6.12 11.21 -2.43
CA PRO A 80 -7.41 11.78 -2.80
C PRO A 80 -7.34 12.35 -4.22
N ALA A 81 -8.42 12.19 -5.00
CA ALA A 81 -8.46 12.67 -6.38
C ALA A 81 -8.27 14.20 -6.50
N SER A 82 -8.53 14.95 -5.43
CA SER A 82 -8.30 16.40 -5.34
C SER A 82 -6.89 16.79 -4.91
N SER A 83 -6.00 15.83 -4.65
CA SER A 83 -4.62 16.13 -4.25
C SER A 83 -3.75 16.46 -5.47
N ASP A 84 -2.78 17.36 -5.29
CA ASP A 84 -1.86 17.76 -6.37
C ASP A 84 -0.92 16.62 -6.81
N ALA A 85 -0.75 15.58 -6.00
CA ALA A 85 -0.03 14.37 -6.39
C ALA A 85 -0.76 13.60 -7.52
N GLY A 86 -2.06 13.83 -7.69
CA GLY A 86 -2.91 13.10 -8.62
C GLY A 86 -3.07 11.61 -8.25
N PRO A 87 -3.98 10.90 -8.94
CA PRO A 87 -4.22 9.49 -8.66
C PRO A 87 -3.00 8.61 -8.96
N LEU A 88 -2.93 7.45 -8.30
CA LEU A 88 -2.00 6.38 -8.69
C LEU A 88 -2.45 5.72 -9.99
N THR A 89 -1.46 5.41 -10.84
CA THR A 89 -1.60 4.53 -12.00
C THR A 89 -1.87 3.09 -11.56
N ALA A 90 -2.32 2.24 -12.49
CA ALA A 90 -2.51 0.82 -12.20
C ALA A 90 -1.20 0.13 -11.79
N ASP A 91 -0.10 0.46 -12.44
CA ASP A 91 1.23 -0.11 -12.16
C ASP A 91 1.75 0.32 -10.78
N GLU A 92 1.56 1.59 -10.39
CA GLU A 92 1.92 2.06 -9.05
C GLU A 92 1.10 1.38 -7.95
N ILE A 93 -0.22 1.19 -8.18
CA ILE A 93 -1.08 0.42 -7.28
C ILE A 93 -0.57 -1.01 -7.15
N ALA A 94 -0.27 -1.68 -8.26
CA ALA A 94 0.23 -3.06 -8.25
C ALA A 94 1.54 -3.18 -7.48
N LYS A 95 2.51 -2.27 -7.70
CA LYS A 95 3.79 -2.27 -6.97
C LYS A 95 3.60 -2.15 -5.46
N ILE A 96 2.80 -1.19 -5.00
CA ILE A 96 2.54 -0.99 -3.56
C ILE A 96 1.80 -2.18 -2.97
N ALA A 97 0.77 -2.68 -3.67
CA ALA A 97 -0.08 -3.75 -3.17
C ALA A 97 0.66 -5.09 -3.09
N CYS A 98 1.45 -5.42 -4.12
CA CYS A 98 2.29 -6.62 -4.12
C CYS A 98 3.41 -6.55 -3.09
N TRP A 99 4.07 -5.40 -2.96
CA TRP A 99 5.07 -5.21 -1.90
C TRP A 99 4.48 -5.39 -0.50
N SER A 100 3.27 -4.86 -0.26
CA SER A 100 2.52 -5.07 0.99
C SER A 100 2.16 -6.55 1.22
N ASP A 101 1.67 -7.25 0.19
CA ASP A 101 1.36 -8.69 0.27
C ASP A 101 2.60 -9.57 0.53
N GLN A 102 3.77 -9.14 0.07
CA GLN A 102 5.06 -9.80 0.31
C GLN A 102 5.62 -9.50 1.71
N GLY A 103 4.86 -8.83 2.59
CA GLY A 103 5.27 -8.51 3.96
C GLY A 103 6.06 -7.20 4.09
N ALA A 104 6.02 -6.34 3.06
CA ALA A 104 6.70 -5.05 3.01
C ALA A 104 8.22 -5.14 3.27
N PRO A 105 8.96 -5.98 2.51
CA PRO A 105 10.41 -6.15 2.72
C PRO A 105 11.19 -4.86 2.47
N ASN A 106 12.31 -4.70 3.18
CA ASN A 106 13.29 -3.64 2.92
C ASN A 106 14.44 -4.20 2.06
N ASN A 107 14.28 -4.16 0.74
CA ASN A 107 15.12 -4.82 -0.25
C ASN A 107 15.41 -3.94 -1.47
#